data_AF-A0A821WGQ5-F1
#
_entry.id   AF-A0A821WGQ5-F1
#
_cell.length_a   1.000
_cell.length_b   1.000
_cell.length_c   1.000
_cell.angle_alpha   90.00
_cell.angle_beta   90.00
_cell.angle_gamma   90.00
#
_symmetry.space_group_name_H-M   'P 1'
#
loop_
_entity.id
_entity.type
_entity.pdbx_description
1 polymer ?
#
loop_
_entity_poly.entity_id
_entity_poly.type
_entity_poly.pdbx_seq_one_letter_code
_entity_poly.pdbx_strand_id
1 'polypeptide(L)'
;MSENNNEQMDLGSETASNNDITDTAITAVPITSSNMEATTTTENSTSKLKIIIKTSRKKKNISIDHSSTVKQLKDIVAKEFNLPINQICLTYLSKILNDDDDNINKYDIK
;
A
#
# COMPACT_ATOMS: atom_id res chain seq x y z
N MET A 1 -24.88 69.31 -5.39
CA MET A 1 -23.47 68.91 -5.18
C MET A 1 -23.13 67.94 -6.28
N SER A 2 -22.29 68.39 -7.18
CA SER A 2 -21.72 67.63 -8.29
C SER A 2 -20.52 66.81 -7.80
N GLU A 3 -19.97 66.04 -8.75
CA GLU A 3 -18.67 65.36 -8.77
C GLU A 3 -18.68 63.90 -8.25
N ASN A 4 -18.03 62.95 -8.91
CA ASN A 4 -17.56 62.80 -10.29
C ASN A 4 -17.06 61.34 -10.39
N ASN A 5 -17.33 60.72 -11.54
CA ASN A 5 -16.44 59.92 -12.36
C ASN A 5 -15.48 58.90 -11.69
N ASN A 6 -15.71 57.63 -12.02
CA ASN A 6 -14.59 56.74 -12.36
C ASN A 6 -14.95 55.98 -13.64
N GLU A 7 -14.49 56.52 -14.77
CA GLU A 7 -14.30 55.80 -16.02
C GLU A 7 -13.17 54.77 -15.82
N GLN A 8 -13.44 53.51 -16.11
CA GLN A 8 -12.44 52.73 -16.82
C GLN A 8 -13.13 51.74 -17.77
N MET A 9 -13.01 52.08 -19.05
CA MET A 9 -13.17 51.15 -20.15
C MET A 9 -11.98 50.18 -20.10
N ASP A 10 -12.25 48.88 -20.02
CA ASP A 10 -11.30 47.89 -20.50
C ASP A 10 -11.95 47.15 -21.67
N LEU A 11 -11.43 47.50 -22.84
CA LEU A 11 -11.64 46.89 -24.13
C LEU A 11 -10.80 45.62 -24.17
N GLY A 12 -11.38 44.48 -24.57
CA GLY A 12 -10.52 43.35 -24.89
C GLY A 12 -11.21 42.01 -24.87
N SER A 13 -12.04 41.77 -25.88
CA SER A 13 -12.25 40.43 -26.38
C SER A 13 -10.92 39.81 -26.79
N GLU A 14 -10.53 38.68 -26.20
CA GLU A 14 -9.56 37.81 -26.88
C GLU A 14 -9.88 36.34 -26.62
N THR A 15 -10.68 35.81 -27.55
CA THR A 15 -10.77 34.40 -27.91
C THR A 15 -9.59 34.06 -28.83
N ALA A 16 -8.74 33.13 -28.44
CA ALA A 16 -7.96 32.28 -29.35
C ALA A 16 -7.36 31.13 -28.52
N SER A 17 -7.70 29.88 -28.81
CA SER A 17 -6.98 29.00 -29.75
C SER A 17 -5.67 28.50 -29.09
N ASN A 18 -5.39 27.20 -28.99
CA ASN A 18 -5.26 26.33 -30.14
C ASN A 18 -5.45 24.86 -29.77
N ASN A 19 -6.24 24.20 -30.60
CA ASN A 19 -6.20 22.77 -30.88
C ASN A 19 -4.81 22.46 -31.48
N ASP A 20 -4.02 21.59 -30.85
CA ASP A 20 -2.89 20.94 -31.52
C ASP A 20 -3.01 19.43 -31.30
N ILE A 21 -3.72 18.80 -32.23
CA ILE A 21 -3.67 17.36 -32.47
C ILE A 21 -2.53 17.19 -33.47
N THR A 22 -1.34 16.86 -32.98
CA THR A 22 -0.29 16.35 -33.85
C THR A 22 -0.56 14.89 -34.14
N ASP A 23 -1.00 14.66 -35.38
CA ASP A 23 -1.00 13.36 -36.04
C ASP A 23 0.44 12.86 -36.14
N THR A 24 0.80 11.90 -35.31
CA THR A 24 1.95 11.02 -35.56
C THR A 24 1.57 9.66 -35.03
N ALA A 25 1.26 8.76 -35.96
CA ALA A 25 1.00 7.36 -35.70
C ALA A 25 2.15 6.75 -34.88
N ILE A 26 1.87 6.36 -33.64
CA ILE A 26 2.70 5.43 -32.89
C ILE A 26 1.83 4.23 -32.51
N THR A 27 2.22 3.11 -33.09
CA THR A 27 1.71 1.75 -33.03
C THR A 27 1.14 1.33 -31.67
N ALA A 28 -0.03 0.68 -31.71
CA ALA A 28 -0.70 0.10 -30.56
C ALA A 28 0.16 -0.98 -29.85
N VAL A 29 0.32 -0.82 -28.55
CA VAL A 29 0.57 -1.90 -27.57
C VAL A 29 -0.35 -1.66 -26.36
N PRO A 30 -0.91 -2.70 -25.73
CA PRO A 30 -1.95 -2.52 -24.71
C PRO A 30 -1.43 -1.78 -23.48
N ILE A 31 -2.05 -0.64 -23.16
CA ILE A 31 -1.90 0.06 -21.89
C ILE A 31 -2.61 -0.72 -20.77
N THR A 32 -1.97 -1.75 -20.22
CA THR A 32 -2.24 -2.16 -18.83
C THR A 32 -1.56 -1.18 -17.88
N SER A 33 -2.16 0.01 -17.73
CA SER A 33 -1.85 0.91 -16.63
C SER A 33 -2.66 0.46 -15.41
N SER A 34 -2.12 -0.53 -14.71
CA SER A 34 -2.44 -0.80 -13.31
C SER A 34 -1.13 -0.95 -12.56
N ASN A 35 -0.73 0.17 -11.97
CA ASN A 35 -0.09 0.26 -10.67
C ASN A 35 1.39 -0.15 -10.54
N MET A 36 2.20 0.88 -10.25
CA MET A 36 3.42 0.90 -9.43
C MET A 36 4.46 -0.21 -9.64
N GLU A 37 5.54 0.20 -10.32
CA GLU A 37 6.94 0.02 -9.91
C GLU A 37 7.18 -0.83 -8.64
N ALA A 38 7.63 -2.06 -8.86
CA ALA A 38 8.60 -2.72 -8.00
C ALA A 38 9.39 -3.74 -8.83
N THR A 39 10.43 -3.23 -9.47
CA THR A 39 11.64 -3.96 -9.84
C THR A 39 12.07 -4.87 -8.69
N THR A 40 12.13 -6.18 -8.90
CA THR A 40 13.22 -7.10 -8.47
C THR A 40 12.77 -8.56 -8.54
N THR A 41 12.89 -9.18 -9.71
CA THR A 41 13.30 -10.58 -9.79
C THR A 41 14.81 -10.58 -9.68
N THR A 42 15.39 -10.93 -8.52
CA THR A 42 16.73 -11.54 -8.35
C THR A 42 16.89 -11.95 -6.89
N GLU A 43 16.72 -13.26 -6.64
CA GLU A 43 17.53 -14.05 -5.70
C GLU A 43 18.12 -13.33 -4.49
N ASN A 44 17.31 -13.05 -3.48
CA ASN A 44 17.80 -13.06 -2.12
C ASN A 44 17.08 -14.22 -1.43
N SER A 45 17.83 -15.05 -0.72
CA SER A 45 17.32 -16.10 0.16
C SER A 45 16.42 -15.48 1.23
N THR A 46 15.21 -15.09 0.83
CA THR A 46 14.12 -14.64 1.68
C THR A 46 13.77 -15.86 2.49
N SER A 47 14.36 -15.92 3.67
CA SER A 47 14.20 -17.00 4.62
C SER A 47 12.78 -16.90 5.16
N LYS A 48 11.81 -17.29 4.33
CA LYS A 48 10.40 -17.36 4.68
C LYS A 48 10.30 -18.40 5.78
N LEU A 49 9.91 -17.95 6.97
CA LEU A 49 9.72 -18.83 8.09
C LEU A 49 8.29 -19.38 8.08
N LYS A 50 8.16 -20.67 8.37
CA LYS A 50 6.88 -21.36 8.38
C LYS A 50 6.33 -21.38 9.79
N ILE A 51 5.47 -20.41 10.11
CA ILE A 51 4.84 -20.31 11.41
C ILE A 51 3.59 -21.19 11.43
N ILE A 52 3.39 -21.91 12.52
CA ILE A 52 2.18 -22.66 12.75
C ILE A 52 1.33 -21.99 13.82
N ILE A 53 0.20 -21.42 13.41
CA ILE A 53 -0.75 -20.79 14.31
C ILE A 53 -1.73 -21.85 14.80
N LYS A 54 -1.68 -22.11 16.11
CA LYS A 54 -2.61 -22.99 16.81
C LYS A 54 -3.65 -22.11 17.51
N THR A 55 -4.91 -22.32 17.16
CA THR A 55 -6.07 -21.79 17.89
C THR A 55 -6.78 -22.95 18.57
N SER A 56 -7.69 -22.67 19.51
CA SER A 56 -8.43 -23.71 20.24
C SER A 56 -9.24 -24.65 19.34
N ARG A 57 -9.54 -24.22 18.10
CA ARG A 57 -10.35 -25.00 17.14
C ARG A 57 -9.58 -25.46 15.91
N LYS A 58 -8.53 -24.75 15.48
CA LYS A 58 -7.87 -24.95 14.18
C LYS A 58 -6.37 -24.70 14.26
N LYS A 59 -5.62 -25.38 13.38
CA LYS A 59 -4.18 -25.17 13.18
C LYS A 59 -3.95 -24.78 11.73
N LYS A 60 -3.27 -23.66 11.48
CA LYS A 60 -2.92 -23.19 10.14
C LYS A 60 -1.42 -22.96 10.04
N ASN A 61 -0.87 -23.27 8.87
CA ASN A 61 0.52 -22.99 8.55
C ASN A 61 0.53 -21.75 7.69
N ILE A 62 1.27 -20.74 8.11
CA ILE A 62 1.44 -19.49 7.39
C ILE A 62 2.92 -19.30 7.10
N SER A 63 3.21 -18.75 5.93
CA SER A 63 4.56 -18.47 5.48
C SER A 63 4.74 -16.97 5.46
N ILE A 64 5.69 -16.46 6.24
CA ILE A 64 5.96 -15.04 6.34
C ILE A 64 7.47 -14.78 6.31
N ASP A 65 7.86 -13.59 5.91
CA ASP A 65 9.27 -13.23 5.82
C ASP A 65 9.87 -12.94 7.21
N HIS A 66 11.15 -13.26 7.40
CA HIS A 66 11.87 -13.00 8.64
C HIS A 66 12.00 -11.51 8.98
N SER A 67 11.95 -10.65 7.96
CA SER A 67 11.92 -9.19 8.07
C SER A 67 10.52 -8.60 8.19
N SER A 68 9.47 -9.45 8.26
CA SER A 68 8.12 -8.96 8.44
C SER A 68 7.86 -8.55 9.90
N THR A 69 6.99 -7.56 10.07
CA THR A 69 6.54 -7.08 11.37
C THR A 69 5.45 -7.96 11.96
N VAL A 70 5.26 -7.88 13.28
CA VAL A 70 4.15 -8.55 13.98
C VAL A 70 2.80 -8.16 13.40
N LYS A 71 2.62 -6.91 12.99
CA LYS A 71 1.39 -6.41 12.37
C LYS A 71 1.05 -7.16 11.08
N GLN A 72 2.03 -7.39 10.20
CA GLN A 72 1.85 -8.21 8.98
C GLN A 72 1.42 -9.64 9.32
N LEU A 73 2.05 -10.23 10.34
CA LEU A 73 1.67 -11.56 10.82
C LEU A 73 0.22 -11.60 11.32
N LYS A 74 -0.21 -10.60 12.11
CA LYS A 74 -1.59 -10.50 12.57
C LYS A 74 -2.58 -10.31 11.44
N ASP A 75 -2.26 -9.53 10.41
CA ASP A 75 -3.12 -9.34 9.23
C ASP A 75 -3.34 -10.65 8.46
N ILE A 76 -2.27 -11.43 8.24
CA ILE A 76 -2.36 -12.75 7.59
C ILE A 76 -3.20 -13.70 8.44
N VAL A 77 -3.01 -13.70 9.76
CA VAL A 77 -3.82 -14.50 10.69
C VAL A 77 -5.27 -14.03 10.69
N ALA A 78 -5.52 -12.72 10.68
CA ALA A 78 -6.87 -12.15 10.59
C ALA A 78 -7.62 -12.65 9.37
N LYS A 79 -6.97 -12.62 8.19
CA LYS A 79 -7.53 -13.13 6.94
C LYS A 79 -7.76 -14.63 6.96
N GLU A 80 -6.77 -15.42 7.39
CA GLU A 80 -6.87 -16.88 7.43
C GLU A 80 -7.93 -17.39 8.41
N PHE A 81 -8.12 -16.68 9.53
CA PHE A 81 -9.07 -17.06 10.57
C PHE A 81 -10.39 -16.27 10.51
N ASN A 82 -10.52 -15.31 9.58
CA ASN A 82 -11.66 -14.39 9.47
C ASN A 82 -11.96 -13.68 10.81
N LEU A 83 -10.92 -13.18 11.47
CA LEU A 83 -11.01 -12.49 12.75
C LEU A 83 -10.53 -11.04 12.60
N PRO A 84 -11.12 -10.08 13.34
CA PRO A 84 -10.63 -8.71 13.34
C PRO A 84 -9.26 -8.63 14.03
N ILE A 85 -8.32 -7.90 13.44
CA ILE A 85 -6.94 -7.74 13.94
C ILE A 85 -6.91 -7.30 15.42
N ASN A 86 -7.83 -6.42 15.83
CA ASN A 86 -7.95 -5.93 17.21
C ASN A 86 -8.28 -7.02 18.25
N GLN A 87 -8.83 -8.16 17.83
CA GLN A 87 -9.13 -9.30 18.72
C GLN A 87 -8.04 -10.39 18.67
N ILE A 88 -6.99 -10.19 17.87
CA ILE A 88 -5.92 -11.17 17.69
C ILE A 88 -4.77 -10.81 18.62
N CYS A 89 -4.57 -11.66 19.63
CA CYS A 89 -3.39 -11.65 20.47
C CYS A 89 -2.52 -12.85 20.08
N LEU A 90 -1.27 -12.60 19.70
CA LEU A 90 -0.29 -13.64 19.38
C LEU A 90 0.65 -13.80 20.56
N THR A 91 0.95 -15.04 20.96
CA THR A 91 1.85 -15.34 22.07
C THR A 91 2.83 -16.43 21.65
N TYR A 92 4.13 -16.20 21.86
CA TYR A 92 5.19 -17.14 21.53
C TYR A 92 6.19 -17.25 22.67
N LEU A 93 6.47 -18.47 23.14
CA LEU A 93 7.39 -18.75 24.26
C LEU A 93 7.18 -17.83 25.47
N SER A 94 5.91 -17.67 25.88
CA SER A 94 5.50 -16.79 26.99
C SER A 94 5.70 -15.28 26.75
N LYS A 95 6.02 -14.86 25.52
CA LYS A 95 6.05 -13.44 25.10
C LYS A 95 4.78 -13.10 24.32
N ILE A 96 4.17 -11.97 24.65
CA ILE A 96 3.06 -11.41 23.88
C ILE A 96 3.65 -10.58 22.73
N LEU A 97 3.18 -10.83 21.52
CA LEU A 97 3.59 -10.13 20.31
C LEU A 97 2.72 -8.88 20.14
N ASN A 98 3.30 -7.71 20.41
CA ASN A 98 2.64 -6.42 20.21
C ASN A 98 2.90 -5.85 18.81
N ASP A 99 2.02 -4.93 18.38
CA ASP A 99 2.06 -4.34 17.05
C ASP A 99 2.96 -3.09 16.95
N ASP A 100 3.84 -2.85 17.94
CA ASP A 100 4.74 -1.69 18.05
C ASP A 100 5.89 -1.71 17.03
N ASP A 101 5.59 -2.04 15.78
CA ASP A 101 6.51 -2.15 14.63
C ASP A 101 7.70 -3.12 14.82
N ASP A 102 7.65 -3.96 15.86
CA ASP A 102 8.64 -5.00 16.06
C ASP A 102 8.59 -6.06 14.94
N ASN A 103 9.77 -6.53 14.58
CA ASN A 103 9.96 -7.61 13.63
C ASN A 103 9.82 -8.97 14.30
N ILE A 104 9.36 -9.97 13.56
CA ILE A 104 9.17 -11.34 14.06
C ILE A 104 10.49 -11.94 14.58
N ASN A 105 11.61 -11.58 13.94
CA ASN A 105 12.94 -11.99 14.36
C ASN A 105 13.32 -11.56 15.79
N LYS A 106 12.73 -10.48 16.32
CA LYS A 106 12.99 -9.94 17.66
C LYS A 106 12.54 -10.91 18.75
N TYR A 107 11.56 -11.75 18.44
CA TYR A 107 10.93 -12.68 19.39
C TYR A 107 11.54 -14.09 19.34
N ASP A 108 12.64 -14.29 18.62
CA ASP A 108 13.30 -15.60 18.38
C ASP A 108 12.38 -16.63 17.70
N ILE A 109 11.43 -16.15 16.89
CA ILE A 109 10.52 -17.01 16.11
C ILE A 109 11.25 -17.48 14.85
N LYS A 110 11.37 -18.80 14.70
CA LYS A 110 12.08 -19.49 13.61
C LYS A 110 11.36 -20.79 13.22
#